data_AF-A0A371GAX3-F1
#
_entry.id   AF-A0A371GAX3-F1
#
_cell.length_a   1.000
_cell.length_b   1.000
_cell.length_c   1.000
_cell.angle_alpha   90.00
_cell.angle_beta   90.00
_cell.angle_gamma   90.00
#
_symmetry.space_group_name_H-M   'P 1'
#
loop_
_entity.id
_entity.type
_entity.pdbx_description
1 polymer ?
#
loop_
_entity_poly.entity_id
_entity_poly.type
_entity_poly.pdbx_seq_one_letter_code
_entity_poly.pdbx_strand_id
1 'polypeptide(L)' 'MKAHFDTPGAPPVESLGNLAAGMTRTSACQLFYQICVLASRGALKVEQKVSYGEIHISRGSKM' A
#
# COMPACT_ATOMS: atom_id res chain seq x y z
N MET A 1 1.86 8.16 0.76
CA MET A 1 2.46 7.19 -0.18
C MET A 1 3.68 7.74 -0.92
N LYS A 2 3.56 8.74 -1.82
CA LYS A 2 4.74 9.27 -2.54
C LYS A 2 5.86 9.74 -1.60
N ALA A 3 5.53 10.60 -0.62
CA ALA A 3 6.49 11.06 0.39
C ALA A 3 7.11 9.93 1.24
N HIS A 4 6.38 8.83 1.47
CA HIS A 4 6.88 7.68 2.21
C HIS A 4 7.98 6.96 1.41
N PHE A 5 7.78 6.74 0.11
CA PHE A 5 8.79 6.13 -0.76
C PHE A 5 9.93 7.08 -1.18
N ASP A 6 9.72 8.39 -1.10
CA ASP A 6 10.75 9.39 -1.39
C ASP A 6 11.61 9.74 -0.16
N THR A 7 11.25 9.25 1.03
CA THR A 7 12.03 9.48 2.26
C THR A 7 13.31 8.63 2.21
N PRO A 8 14.51 9.24 2.33
CA PRO A 8 15.76 8.49 2.35
C PRO A 8 15.78 7.46 3.48
N GLY A 9 16.03 6.19 3.15
CA GLY A 9 16.08 5.10 4.12
C GLY A 9 14.73 4.47 4.47
N ALA A 10 13.62 4.92 3.86
CA ALA A 10 12.34 4.26 4.04
C ALA A 10 12.33 2.86 3.38
N PRO A 11 11.59 1.89 3.94
CA PRO A 11 11.43 0.58 3.33
C PRO A 11 10.90 0.68 1.89
N PRO A 12 11.48 -0.05 0.93
CA PRO A 12 10.99 -0.05 -0.46
C PRO A 12 9.64 -0.77 -0.62
N VAL A 13 9.25 -1.53 0.40
CA VAL A 13 8.01 -2.31 0.49
C VAL A 13 7.38 -2.01 1.82
N GLU A 14 6.07 -1.76 1.81
CA GLU A 14 5.28 -1.47 3.00
C GLU A 14 4.09 -2.44 3.08
N SER A 15 3.64 -2.75 4.31
CA SER A 15 2.51 -3.64 4.54
C SER A 15 1.21 -2.85 4.69
N LEU A 16 0.13 -3.28 4.01
CA LEU A 16 -1.20 -2.71 4.23
C LEU A 16 -1.63 -2.82 5.69
N GLY A 17 -1.28 -3.92 6.35
CA GLY A 17 -1.61 -4.14 7.76
C GLY A 17 -0.97 -3.08 8.66
N ASN A 18 0.31 -2.76 8.40
CA ASN A 18 1.02 -1.71 9.13
C ASN A 18 0.46 -0.32 8.82
N LEU A 19 0.12 -0.03 7.56
CA LEU A 19 -0.51 1.24 7.18
C LEU A 19 -1.89 1.43 7.81
N ALA A 20 -2.63 0.34 8.02
CA ALA A 20 -3.94 0.35 8.65
C ALA A 20 -3.90 0.23 10.18
N ALA A 21 -2.72 0.11 10.78
CA ALA A 21 -2.58 -0.07 12.23
C ALA A 21 -3.16 1.13 12.99
N GLY A 22 -4.06 0.86 13.94
CA GLY A 22 -4.74 1.89 14.74
C GLY A 22 -5.85 2.65 14.00
N MET A 23 -6.13 2.33 12.73
CA MET A 23 -7.22 2.94 11.97
C MET A 23 -8.57 2.34 12.35
N THR A 24 -9.65 3.11 12.19
CA THR A 24 -11.01 2.56 12.27
C THR A 24 -11.29 1.71 11.05
N ARG A 25 -12.22 0.75 11.17
CA ARG A 25 -12.63 -0.12 10.05
C ARG A 25 -12.97 0.67 8.79
N THR A 26 -13.74 1.75 8.91
CA THR A 26 -14.13 2.60 7.76
C THR A 26 -12.91 3.18 7.07
N SER A 27 -11.99 3.75 7.83
CA SER A 27 -10.78 4.36 7.28
C SER A 27 -9.81 3.34 6.68
N ALA A 28 -9.72 2.13 7.25
CA ALA A 28 -8.96 1.02 6.68
C ALA A 28 -9.56 0.53 5.35
N CYS A 29 -10.89 0.43 5.24
CA CYS A 29 -11.56 0.10 3.98
C CYS A 29 -11.34 1.17 2.90
N GLN A 30 -11.40 2.45 3.28
CA GLN A 30 -11.10 3.56 2.37
C GLN A 30 -9.65 3.49 1.87
N LEU A 31 -8.70 3.24 2.76
CA LEU A 31 -7.29 3.06 2.42
C LEU A 31 -7.09 1.90 1.44
N PHE A 32 -7.71 0.74 1.70
CA PHE A 32 -7.65 -0.42 0.79
C PHE A 32 -8.15 -0.04 -0.61
N TYR A 33 -9.29 0.63 -0.71
CA TYR A 33 -9.83 1.04 -1.99
C TYR A 33 -8.93 2.05 -2.72
N GLN A 34 -8.35 3.01 -2.00
CA GLN A 34 -7.38 3.96 -2.56
C GLN A 34 -6.15 3.25 -3.13
N ILE A 35 -5.63 2.23 -2.45
CA ILE A 35 -4.52 1.41 -2.93
C ILE A 35 -4.91 0.67 -4.21
N CYS A 36 -6.10 0.10 -4.29
CA CYS A 36 -6.61 -0.53 -5.52
C CYS A 36 -6.64 0.46 -6.71
N VAL A 37 -7.09 1.69 -6.47
CA VAL A 37 -7.11 2.75 -7.50
C VAL A 37 -5.69 3.11 -7.94
N LEU A 38 -4.76 3.29 -7.01
CA LEU A 38 -3.37 3.61 -7.30
C LEU A 38 -2.63 2.47 -8.02
N ALA A 39 -2.92 1.22 -7.64
CA ALA A 39 -2.38 0.03 -8.29
C ALA A 39 -2.90 -0.10 -9.73
N SER A 40 -4.21 0.11 -9.94
CA SER A 40 -4.83 0.09 -11.27
C SER A 40 -4.24 1.15 -12.21
N ARG A 41 -3.80 2.29 -11.66
CA ARG A 41 -3.12 3.36 -12.42
C ARG A 41 -1.62 3.11 -12.62
N GLY A 42 -1.07 2.03 -12.08
CA GLY A 42 0.36 1.69 -12.13
C GLY A 42 1.25 2.57 -11.24
N ALA A 43 0.66 3.34 -10.32
CA ALA A 43 1.42 4.13 -9.35
C ALA A 43 1.93 3.26 -8.18
N LEU A 44 1.22 2.18 -7.85
CA LEU A 44 1.67 1.20 -6.87
C LEU A 44 1.74 -0.19 -7.51
N LYS A 45 2.64 -1.02 -7.01
CA LYS A 45 2.67 -2.46 -7.26
C LYS A 45 2.26 -3.17 -5.97
N VAL A 46 1.31 -4.08 -6.07
CA VAL A 46 0.73 -4.79 -4.93
C VAL A 46 0.94 -6.29 -5.10
N GLU A 47 1.34 -6.98 -4.02
CA GLU A 47 1.57 -8.42 -4.01
C GLU A 47 0.92 -9.05 -2.77
N GLN A 48 0.12 -10.11 -2.99
CA GLN A 48 -0.44 -10.95 -1.93
C GLN A 48 -0.14 -12.41 -2.28
N LYS A 49 0.66 -13.08 -1.45
CA LYS A 49 1.15 -14.45 -1.73
C LYS A 49 0.15 -15.54 -1.35
N VAL A 50 -0.72 -15.26 -0.38
CA VAL A 50 -1.70 -16.20 0.16
C VAL A 50 -3.03 -15.48 0.33
N SER A 51 -4.15 -16.13 0.02
CA SER A 51 -5.49 -15.58 0.21
C SER A 51 -5.69 -15.07 1.63
N TYR A 52 -6.17 -13.84 1.77
CA TYR A 52 -6.34 -13.14 3.07
C TYR A 52 -5.05 -12.97 3.89
N GLY A 53 -3.89 -13.27 3.30
CA GLY A 53 -2.59 -13.01 3.88
C GLY A 53 -2.17 -11.55 3.70
N GLU A 54 -0.94 -11.28 4.12
CA GLU A 54 -0.36 -9.94 4.08
C GLU A 54 -0.28 -9.39 2.66
N ILE A 55 -0.62 -8.10 2.53
CA ILE A 55 -0.59 -7.36 1.27
C ILE A 55 0.61 -6.43 1.31
N HIS A 56 1.58 -6.71 0.44
CA HIS A 56 2.79 -5.92 0.28
C HIS A 56 2.58 -4.88 -0.82
N ILE A 57 3.01 -3.65 -0.56
CA ILE A 57 2.85 -2.51 -1.45
C ILE A 57 4.22 -1.93 -1.74
N SER A 58 4.51 -1.68 -3.01
CA SER A 58 5.77 -1.13 -3.48
C SER A 58 5.52 -0.11 -4.59
N ARG A 59 6.60 0.58 -5.01
CA ARG A 59 6.55 1.60 -6.06
C ARG A 59 6.15 1.00 -7.41
N GLY A 60 5.14 1.58 -8.03
CA GLY A 60 4.76 1.26 -9.41
C GLY A 60 5.62 2.02 -10.42
N SER A 61 5.61 1.60 -11.68
CA SER A 61 6.43 2.20 -12.75
C SER A 61 6.01 3.62 -13.14
N LYS A 62 4.82 4.07 -12.72
CA LYS A 62 4.24 5.39 -13.06
C LYS A 62 4.23 6.37 -11.88
N MET A 63 5.07 6.16 -10.85
CA MET A 63 5.08 6.96 -9.61
C MET A 63 6.32 7.83 -9.41
#